data_AF-C7NC25-F1
#
_entry.id   AF-C7NC25-F1
#
_cell.length_a   1.000
_cell.length_b   1.000
_cell.length_c   1.000
_cell.angle_alpha   90.00
_cell.angle_beta   90.00
_cell.angle_gamma   90.00
#
_symmetry.space_group_name_H-M   'P 1'
#
loop_
_entity.id
_entity.type
_entity.pdbx_description
1 polymer ?
#
loop_
_entity_poly.entity_id
_entity_poly.type
_entity_poly.pdbx_seq_one_letter_code
_entity_poly.pdbx_strand_id
1 'polypeptide(L)'
;MKLKVGVIILGGIIIGNLNIFGTPAIRTPYVCPIGGEKFVDFHIPQCPGNKFVMFKEKFTNAELKKYEKIINGKDYREISKEAGKYYYLGRFYELTKEFSDKEIGEAYYNSYYFDHSENQAITKEALQKGINYLEKSFEAKKEEIPWKLLNLYAENKEYEKMNKILESVSSKDLQKAANFYYDLTGIELSNGFERFKNKIQDKNDKRMIVNKALKFLQREIAEDKKEITEEQLLQQAKLYRELGEKTKIDRLFAKLDKKYYKAVSLFYMDEPENFLGYVYNEQSLSTNNELTKSINYIDKVIANLDNEIKKSQKSKDYATLKQRREERGDALLIKAEANRRLGKFNKAEKIINSISEQDITKINESMFNGIKQQIKSKNSKVVQYIPPKIMY
;
A
#
# COMPACT_ATOMS: atom_id res chain seq x y z
N MET A 1 6.99 41.66 -9.26
CA MET A 1 8.16 41.37 -8.40
C MET A 1 8.81 40.09 -8.91
N LYS A 2 10.00 40.18 -9.51
CA LYS A 2 10.72 39.04 -10.10
C LYS A 2 11.35 38.21 -8.98
N LEU A 3 10.85 37.00 -8.74
CA LEU A 3 11.51 36.03 -7.86
C LEU A 3 12.70 35.39 -8.61
N LYS A 4 13.91 35.86 -8.28
CA LYS A 4 15.15 35.14 -8.55
C LYS A 4 15.22 33.96 -7.58
N VAL A 5 15.04 32.74 -8.07
CA VAL A 5 15.40 31.54 -7.31
C VAL A 5 16.82 31.18 -7.70
N GLY A 6 17.76 31.41 -6.78
CA GLY A 6 19.15 31.03 -6.91
C GLY A 6 19.27 29.52 -6.95
N VAL A 7 19.85 29.01 -8.02
CA VAL A 7 20.26 27.61 -8.15
C VAL A 7 21.48 27.40 -7.26
N ILE A 8 21.30 26.66 -6.16
CA ILE A 8 22.40 26.08 -5.39
C ILE A 8 22.46 24.61 -5.78
N ILE A 9 23.46 24.25 -6.59
CA ILE A 9 23.82 22.86 -6.90
C ILE A 9 24.79 22.40 -5.82
N LEU A 10 24.34 21.50 -4.97
CA LEU A 10 25.19 20.72 -4.07
C LEU A 10 24.66 19.29 -4.07
N GLY A 11 25.57 18.34 -4.33
CA GLY A 11 25.27 16.94 -4.61
C GLY A 11 24.45 16.25 -3.52
N GLY A 12 23.62 15.31 -3.97
CA GLY A 12 22.78 14.50 -3.09
C GLY A 12 21.34 14.50 -3.58
N ILE A 13 20.88 13.32 -3.96
CA ILE A 13 19.49 12.97 -4.24
C ILE A 13 18.58 13.57 -3.15
N ILE A 14 17.75 14.55 -3.51
CA ILE A 14 16.59 14.93 -2.71
C ILE A 14 15.41 14.11 -3.22
N ILE A 15 15.17 12.96 -2.59
CA ILE A 15 13.81 12.41 -2.50
C ILE A 15 13.13 13.26 -1.41
N GLY A 16 12.52 14.36 -1.84
CA GLY A 16 11.74 15.24 -0.99
C GLY A 16 10.33 15.30 -1.52
N ASN A 17 9.38 14.84 -0.70
CA ASN A 17 7.95 14.96 -0.89
C ASN A 17 7.56 16.29 -1.58
N LEU A 18 7.03 16.19 -2.80
CA LEU A 18 6.17 17.22 -3.37
C LEU A 18 4.75 16.65 -3.50
N ASN A 19 4.13 16.46 -2.33
CA ASN A 19 2.68 16.50 -2.20
C ASN A 19 2.24 17.97 -2.32
N ILE A 20 2.08 18.45 -3.56
CA ILE A 20 1.26 19.63 -3.83
C ILE A 20 0.41 19.32 -5.06
N PHE A 21 -0.89 19.26 -4.82
CA PHE A 21 -1.95 19.15 -5.81
C PHE A 21 -1.71 20.04 -7.05
N GLY A 22 -1.80 19.44 -8.23
CA GLY A 22 -2.08 20.17 -9.48
C GLY A 22 -0.91 20.88 -10.18
N THR A 23 0.35 20.59 -9.85
CA THR A 23 1.45 21.03 -10.71
C THR A 23 1.54 20.13 -11.95
N PRO A 24 1.41 20.67 -13.18
CA PRO A 24 1.66 19.87 -14.38
C PRO A 24 3.08 19.32 -14.29
N ALA A 25 3.25 18.02 -14.60
CA ALA A 25 4.55 17.36 -14.62
C ALA A 25 5.56 18.27 -15.34
N ILE A 26 6.60 18.72 -14.61
CA ILE A 26 7.52 19.75 -15.10
C ILE A 26 8.32 19.14 -16.26
N ARG A 27 7.84 19.45 -17.46
CA ARG A 27 8.45 19.08 -18.73
C ARG A 27 9.71 19.92 -18.94
N THR A 28 10.85 19.27 -18.98
CA THR A 28 12.16 19.94 -19.06
C THR A 28 12.69 19.89 -20.49
N PRO A 29 13.24 20.98 -21.03
CA PRO A 29 13.87 20.96 -22.35
C PRO A 29 15.21 20.21 -22.31
N TYR A 30 15.43 19.34 -23.28
CA TYR A 30 16.64 18.55 -23.46
C TYR A 30 17.20 18.67 -24.88
N VAL A 31 18.49 18.41 -25.01
CA VAL A 31 19.19 18.26 -26.29
C VAL A 31 19.79 16.86 -26.33
N CYS A 32 19.48 16.11 -27.37
CA CYS A 32 20.00 14.77 -27.56
C CYS A 32 21.53 14.79 -27.65
N PRO A 33 22.24 14.07 -26.77
CA PRO A 33 23.70 14.04 -26.79
C PRO A 33 24.28 13.48 -28.10
N ILE A 34 23.51 12.64 -28.78
CA ILE A 34 23.83 12.08 -30.10
C ILE A 34 22.73 12.53 -31.06
N GLY A 35 23.10 13.23 -32.12
CA GLY A 35 22.18 13.79 -33.13
C GLY A 35 21.70 15.22 -32.87
N GLY A 36 21.80 15.75 -31.64
CA GLY A 36 21.55 17.17 -31.34
C GLY A 36 20.08 17.62 -31.40
N GLU A 37 19.13 16.69 -31.53
CA GLU A 37 17.70 16.97 -31.55
C GLU A 37 17.25 17.66 -30.24
N LYS A 38 16.49 18.75 -30.34
CA LYS A 38 15.86 19.40 -29.18
C LYS A 38 14.50 18.79 -28.91
N PHE A 39 14.22 18.45 -27.66
CA PHE A 39 12.96 17.85 -27.26
C PHE A 39 12.59 18.23 -25.83
N VAL A 40 11.40 17.83 -25.41
CA VAL A 40 10.90 18.08 -24.07
C VAL A 40 10.36 16.76 -23.53
N ASP A 41 10.80 16.38 -22.34
CA ASP A 41 10.44 15.10 -21.74
C ASP A 41 10.35 15.23 -20.20
N PHE A 42 9.94 14.15 -19.54
CA PHE A 42 9.81 14.04 -18.10
C PHE A 42 10.53 12.80 -17.58
N HIS A 43 11.32 12.99 -16.52
CA HIS A 43 11.97 11.95 -15.70
C HIS A 43 12.66 10.82 -16.50
N ILE A 44 14.00 10.85 -16.60
CA ILE A 44 14.83 9.97 -17.46
C ILE A 44 14.48 10.19 -18.95
N PRO A 45 15.04 11.23 -19.58
CA PRO A 45 14.64 11.63 -20.92
C PRO A 45 15.12 10.65 -22.00
N GLN A 46 14.28 10.41 -23.00
CA GLN A 46 14.60 9.58 -24.15
C GLN A 46 14.61 10.39 -25.45
N CYS A 47 15.69 10.26 -26.21
CA CYS A 47 15.84 10.88 -27.52
C CYS A 47 14.80 10.37 -28.53
N PRO A 48 14.06 11.26 -29.22
CA PRO A 48 12.96 10.83 -30.07
C PRO A 48 13.42 10.05 -31.31
N GLY A 49 14.50 10.51 -31.99
CA GLY A 49 14.96 9.89 -33.23
C GLY A 49 15.76 8.60 -33.05
N ASN A 50 16.69 8.58 -32.09
CA ASN A 50 17.59 7.43 -31.89
C ASN A 50 17.26 6.57 -30.66
N LYS A 51 16.23 6.92 -29.88
CA LYS A 51 15.76 6.22 -28.69
C LYS A 51 16.79 6.07 -27.56
N PHE A 52 17.92 6.79 -27.65
CA PHE A 52 18.92 6.82 -26.61
C PHE A 52 18.35 7.41 -25.32
N VAL A 53 18.50 6.68 -24.21
CA VAL A 53 18.00 7.07 -22.90
C VAL A 53 19.11 7.77 -22.12
N MET A 54 18.87 9.01 -21.72
CA MET A 54 19.86 9.83 -21.02
C MET A 54 19.87 9.47 -19.53
N PHE A 55 20.66 8.46 -19.17
CA PHE A 55 20.77 7.94 -17.80
C PHE A 55 21.69 8.76 -16.88
N LYS A 56 22.39 9.76 -17.41
CA LYS A 56 23.21 10.71 -16.64
C LYS A 56 23.22 12.09 -17.29
N GLU A 57 23.60 13.11 -16.52
CA GLU A 57 23.53 14.51 -16.96
C GLU A 57 24.55 14.87 -18.04
N LYS A 58 25.77 14.34 -17.94
CA LYS A 58 26.89 14.70 -18.81
C LYS A 58 27.60 13.45 -19.32
N PHE A 59 27.87 13.46 -20.62
CA PHE A 59 28.64 12.44 -21.31
C PHE A 59 29.93 13.06 -21.83
N THR A 60 31.01 12.29 -21.75
CA THR A 60 32.26 12.67 -22.40
C THR A 60 32.17 12.41 -23.90
N ASN A 61 32.98 13.12 -24.69
CA ASN A 61 33.03 12.89 -26.14
C ASN A 61 33.44 11.45 -26.49
N ALA A 62 34.27 10.82 -25.66
CA ALA A 62 34.68 9.42 -25.83
C ALA A 62 33.51 8.46 -25.63
N GLU A 63 32.71 8.66 -24.59
CA GLU A 63 31.48 7.89 -24.34
C GLU A 63 30.49 8.08 -25.49
N LEU A 64 30.22 9.31 -25.91
CA LEU A 64 29.27 9.58 -26.99
C LEU A 64 29.69 8.90 -28.30
N LYS A 65 30.97 8.95 -28.66
CA LYS A 65 31.48 8.26 -29.86
C LYS A 65 31.34 6.74 -29.76
N LYS A 66 31.50 6.16 -28.57
CA LYS A 66 31.28 4.73 -28.34
C LYS A 66 29.79 4.39 -28.42
N TYR A 67 28.95 5.16 -27.73
CA TYR A 67 27.51 4.93 -27.63
C TYR A 67 26.82 5.15 -28.97
N GLU A 68 27.28 6.11 -29.78
CA GLU A 68 26.81 6.34 -31.14
C GLU A 68 26.89 5.08 -32.01
N LYS A 69 27.99 4.31 -31.90
CA LYS A 69 28.13 3.04 -32.62
C LYS A 69 27.12 2.00 -32.16
N ILE A 70 26.84 1.95 -30.87
CA ILE A 70 25.89 1.00 -30.28
C ILE A 70 24.46 1.34 -30.69
N ILE A 71 24.05 2.61 -30.56
CA ILE A 71 22.68 3.03 -30.89
C ILE A 71 22.39 2.96 -32.39
N ASN A 72 23.42 3.07 -33.24
CA ASN A 72 23.31 2.89 -34.68
C ASN A 72 23.51 1.42 -35.11
N GLY A 73 23.85 0.54 -34.17
CA GLY A 73 23.98 -0.89 -34.40
C GLY A 73 22.62 -1.56 -34.63
N LYS A 74 22.66 -2.65 -35.41
CA LYS A 74 21.48 -3.45 -35.78
C LYS A 74 20.66 -3.87 -34.54
N ASP A 75 21.32 -4.45 -33.54
CA ASP A 75 20.68 -4.99 -32.34
C ASP A 75 19.93 -3.95 -31.50
N TYR A 76 20.35 -2.68 -31.54
CA TYR A 76 19.67 -1.59 -30.85
C TYR A 76 18.53 -1.01 -31.68
N ARG A 77 18.74 -0.87 -33.00
CA ARG A 77 17.73 -0.34 -33.92
C ARG A 77 16.56 -1.29 -34.16
N GLU A 78 16.75 -2.59 -33.94
CA GLU A 78 15.70 -3.61 -34.02
C GLU A 78 14.83 -3.71 -32.76
N ILE A 79 15.15 -2.98 -31.67
CA ILE A 79 14.27 -2.91 -30.51
C ILE A 79 12.91 -2.35 -30.93
N SER A 80 11.84 -3.06 -30.57
CA SER A 80 10.47 -2.66 -30.88
C SER A 80 10.19 -1.22 -30.45
N LYS A 81 9.51 -0.47 -31.33
CA LYS A 81 9.08 0.91 -31.06
C LYS A 81 8.07 1.02 -29.92
N GLU A 82 7.43 -0.10 -29.57
CA GLU A 82 6.48 -0.23 -28.45
C GLU A 82 7.19 -0.46 -27.10
N ALA A 83 8.51 -0.63 -27.10
CA ALA A 83 9.29 -0.76 -25.89
C ALA A 83 9.34 0.58 -25.12
N GLY A 84 9.21 0.51 -23.81
CA GLY A 84 9.37 1.68 -22.96
C GLY A 84 10.83 2.08 -22.74
N LYS A 85 11.03 3.25 -22.12
CA LYS A 85 12.35 3.86 -21.92
C LYS A 85 13.28 2.96 -21.09
N TYR A 86 12.76 2.28 -20.07
CA TYR A 86 13.60 1.43 -19.24
C TYR A 86 14.02 0.15 -19.97
N TYR A 87 13.19 -0.39 -20.85
CA TYR A 87 13.60 -1.49 -21.73
C TYR A 87 14.73 -1.07 -22.67
N TYR A 88 14.60 0.08 -23.33
CA TYR A 88 15.67 0.64 -24.17
C TYR A 88 16.97 0.86 -23.38
N LEU A 89 16.87 1.29 -22.13
CA LEU A 89 18.01 1.46 -21.24
C LEU A 89 18.67 0.12 -20.88
N GLY A 90 17.88 -0.90 -20.52
CA GLY A 90 18.40 -2.23 -20.22
C GLY A 90 19.13 -2.85 -21.41
N ARG A 91 18.54 -2.75 -22.61
CA ARG A 91 19.17 -3.20 -23.86
C ARG A 91 20.46 -2.43 -24.17
N PHE A 92 20.47 -1.12 -23.95
CA PHE A 92 21.68 -0.33 -24.12
C PHE A 92 22.80 -0.80 -23.17
N TYR A 93 22.49 -1.03 -21.88
CA TYR A 93 23.45 -1.51 -20.90
C TYR A 93 24.02 -2.89 -21.24
N GLU A 94 23.20 -3.82 -21.74
CA GLU A 94 23.67 -5.13 -22.22
C GLU A 94 24.67 -5.00 -23.38
N LEU A 95 24.39 -4.12 -24.34
CA LEU A 95 25.19 -3.97 -25.56
C LEU A 95 26.52 -3.26 -25.31
N THR A 96 26.59 -2.35 -24.33
CA THR A 96 27.85 -1.64 -24.02
C THR A 96 28.86 -2.54 -23.31
N LYS A 97 28.36 -3.55 -22.56
CA LYS A 97 29.14 -4.45 -21.69
C LYS A 97 29.98 -3.70 -20.64
N GLU A 98 29.58 -2.49 -20.28
CA GLU A 98 30.25 -1.64 -19.28
C GLU A 98 29.53 -1.62 -17.93
N PHE A 99 28.26 -2.00 -17.90
CA PHE A 99 27.42 -1.92 -16.72
C PHE A 99 27.41 -3.23 -15.97
N SER A 100 27.28 -3.14 -14.65
CA SER A 100 27.14 -4.32 -13.79
C SER A 100 25.82 -5.05 -14.04
N ASP A 101 25.78 -6.34 -13.71
CA ASP A 101 24.54 -7.12 -13.75
C ASP A 101 23.44 -6.47 -12.90
N LYS A 102 23.81 -5.80 -11.79
CA LYS A 102 22.86 -5.03 -10.96
C LYS A 102 22.19 -3.92 -11.77
N GLU A 103 22.97 -3.09 -12.46
CA GLU A 103 22.45 -1.95 -13.22
C GLU A 103 21.57 -2.39 -14.39
N ILE A 104 21.96 -3.47 -15.08
CA ILE A 104 21.16 -4.08 -16.15
C ILE A 104 19.84 -4.63 -15.59
N GLY A 105 19.91 -5.40 -14.51
CA GLY A 105 18.75 -6.01 -13.86
C GLY A 105 17.78 -4.96 -13.29
N GLU A 106 18.30 -3.86 -12.74
CA GLU A 106 17.47 -2.76 -12.26
C GLU A 106 16.77 -1.98 -13.39
N ALA A 107 17.41 -1.82 -14.55
CA ALA A 107 16.75 -1.23 -15.71
C ALA A 107 15.58 -2.12 -16.17
N TYR A 108 15.75 -3.43 -16.22
CA TYR A 108 14.67 -4.35 -16.58
C TYR A 108 13.57 -4.46 -15.51
N TYR A 109 13.92 -4.39 -14.22
CA TYR A 109 12.94 -4.27 -13.13
C TYR A 109 12.05 -3.04 -13.32
N ASN A 110 12.67 -1.88 -13.59
CA ASN A 110 11.94 -0.64 -13.83
C ASN A 110 11.09 -0.72 -15.09
N SER A 111 11.57 -1.41 -16.14
CA SER A 111 10.78 -1.65 -17.34
C SER A 111 9.53 -2.48 -17.03
N TYR A 112 9.68 -3.58 -16.29
CA TYR A 112 8.55 -4.41 -15.91
C TYR A 112 7.51 -3.63 -15.12
N TYR A 113 7.90 -2.79 -14.15
CA TYR A 113 6.96 -2.07 -13.28
C TYR A 113 6.41 -0.78 -13.87
N PHE A 114 7.26 0.04 -14.49
CA PHE A 114 6.95 1.44 -14.80
C PHE A 114 6.77 1.73 -16.30
N ASP A 115 7.30 0.89 -17.20
CA ASP A 115 6.98 1.06 -18.62
C ASP A 115 5.52 0.62 -18.86
N HIS A 116 4.74 1.49 -19.49
CA HIS A 116 3.41 1.17 -19.97
C HIS A 116 3.54 0.64 -21.40
N SER A 117 4.05 -0.59 -21.54
CA SER A 117 4.09 -1.25 -22.85
C SER A 117 2.80 -2.05 -23.05
N GLU A 118 2.10 -1.79 -24.16
CA GLU A 118 0.98 -2.63 -24.60
C GLU A 118 1.49 -3.99 -25.14
N ASN A 119 2.80 -4.12 -25.35
CA ASN A 119 3.42 -5.33 -25.85
C ASN A 119 3.77 -6.29 -24.71
N GLN A 120 2.89 -7.28 -24.51
CA GLN A 120 3.05 -8.30 -23.47
C GLN A 120 4.36 -9.12 -23.61
N ALA A 121 4.88 -9.29 -24.82
CA ALA A 121 6.13 -10.03 -25.03
C ALA A 121 7.32 -9.27 -24.45
N ILE A 122 7.37 -7.94 -24.65
CA ILE A 122 8.40 -7.06 -24.07
C ILE A 122 8.32 -7.06 -22.55
N THR A 123 7.12 -6.96 -21.99
CA THR A 123 6.92 -7.02 -20.53
C THR A 123 7.40 -8.35 -19.95
N LYS A 124 7.08 -9.48 -20.61
CA LYS A 124 7.53 -10.81 -20.19
C LYS A 124 9.05 -10.97 -20.31
N GLU A 125 9.65 -10.47 -21.37
CA GLU A 125 11.10 -10.48 -21.55
C GLU A 125 11.79 -9.62 -20.49
N ALA A 126 11.27 -8.42 -20.20
CA ALA A 126 11.79 -7.55 -19.14
C ALA A 126 11.75 -8.24 -17.77
N LEU A 127 10.66 -8.93 -17.44
CA LEU A 127 10.56 -9.74 -16.22
C LEU A 127 11.69 -10.79 -16.15
N GLN A 128 11.84 -11.59 -17.20
CA GLN A 128 12.83 -12.66 -17.26
C GLN A 128 14.27 -12.16 -17.21
N LYS A 129 14.58 -11.09 -17.96
CA LYS A 129 15.90 -10.46 -17.93
C LYS A 129 16.20 -9.82 -16.58
N GLY A 130 15.22 -9.13 -16.00
CA GLY A 130 15.33 -8.56 -14.66
C GLY A 130 15.69 -9.62 -13.62
N ILE A 131 15.03 -10.78 -13.65
CA ILE A 131 15.35 -11.92 -12.78
C ILE A 131 16.78 -12.39 -13.00
N ASN A 132 17.15 -12.77 -14.24
CA ASN A 132 18.46 -13.33 -14.56
C ASN A 132 19.63 -12.43 -14.14
N TYR A 133 19.55 -11.13 -14.43
CA TYR A 133 20.62 -10.19 -14.09
C TYR A 133 20.68 -9.90 -12.58
N LEU A 134 19.55 -9.74 -11.92
CA LEU A 134 19.54 -9.53 -10.46
C LEU A 134 19.95 -10.79 -9.69
N GLU A 135 19.63 -11.99 -10.18
CA GLU A 135 20.12 -13.26 -9.65
C GLU A 135 21.64 -13.31 -9.68
N LYS A 136 22.26 -13.10 -10.86
CA LYS A 136 23.72 -13.06 -11.01
C LYS A 136 24.38 -12.05 -10.07
N SER A 137 23.81 -10.84 -10.01
CA SER A 137 24.31 -9.80 -9.10
C SER A 137 24.21 -10.21 -7.64
N PHE A 138 23.13 -10.88 -7.24
CA PHE A 138 22.91 -11.29 -5.86
C PHE A 138 23.85 -12.43 -5.46
N GLU A 139 24.04 -13.42 -6.33
CA GLU A 139 24.94 -14.55 -6.11
C GLU A 139 26.41 -14.13 -5.94
N ALA A 140 26.84 -13.08 -6.66
CA ALA A 140 28.21 -12.58 -6.63
C ALA A 140 28.57 -11.84 -5.32
N LYS A 141 27.62 -11.10 -4.71
CA LYS A 141 27.91 -10.21 -3.56
C LYS A 141 27.28 -10.66 -2.24
N LYS A 142 26.08 -11.24 -2.23
CA LYS A 142 25.34 -11.75 -1.04
C LYS A 142 25.19 -10.81 0.17
N GLU A 143 25.39 -9.50 0.04
CA GLU A 143 25.46 -8.59 1.21
C GLU A 143 24.11 -8.01 1.67
N GLU A 144 23.11 -7.91 0.79
CA GLU A 144 21.78 -7.34 1.11
C GLU A 144 20.65 -8.21 0.54
N ILE A 145 19.49 -8.23 1.23
CA ILE A 145 18.27 -8.88 0.72
C ILE A 145 17.86 -8.22 -0.61
N PRO A 146 17.72 -8.99 -1.71
CA PRO A 146 17.50 -8.44 -3.03
C PRO A 146 16.00 -8.17 -3.26
N TRP A 147 15.43 -7.17 -2.58
CA TRP A 147 13.98 -6.88 -2.61
C TRP A 147 13.39 -6.72 -4.01
N LYS A 148 14.13 -6.12 -4.96
CA LYS A 148 13.71 -6.02 -6.37
C LYS A 148 13.61 -7.40 -7.02
N LEU A 149 14.56 -8.29 -6.77
CA LEU A 149 14.51 -9.68 -7.26
C LEU A 149 13.35 -10.45 -6.62
N LEU A 150 13.11 -10.28 -5.31
CA LEU A 150 11.98 -10.91 -4.62
C LEU A 150 10.64 -10.48 -5.21
N ASN A 151 10.48 -9.20 -5.55
CA ASN A 151 9.29 -8.71 -6.25
C ASN A 151 9.13 -9.44 -7.60
N LEU A 152 10.18 -9.55 -8.41
CA LEU A 152 10.11 -10.25 -9.70
C LEU A 152 9.84 -11.75 -9.56
N TYR A 153 10.41 -12.43 -8.55
CA TYR A 153 10.06 -13.82 -8.27
C TYR A 153 8.59 -13.98 -7.94
N ALA A 154 8.01 -13.09 -7.13
CA ALA A 154 6.59 -13.14 -6.83
C ALA A 154 5.73 -12.96 -8.09
N GLU A 155 6.10 -12.02 -8.98
CA GLU A 155 5.41 -11.79 -10.25
C GLU A 155 5.52 -12.97 -11.21
N ASN A 156 6.69 -13.63 -11.24
CA ASN A 156 6.93 -14.81 -12.06
C ASN A 156 6.51 -16.14 -11.38
N LYS A 157 5.87 -16.06 -10.20
CA LYS A 157 5.43 -17.20 -9.39
C LYS A 157 6.55 -18.16 -8.96
N GLU A 158 7.78 -17.66 -8.85
CA GLU A 158 8.94 -18.39 -8.36
C GLU A 158 9.00 -18.34 -6.81
N TYR A 159 7.90 -18.75 -6.17
CA TYR A 159 7.74 -18.63 -4.72
C TYR A 159 8.75 -19.44 -3.93
N GLU A 160 9.23 -20.58 -4.45
CA GLU A 160 10.26 -21.39 -3.80
C GLU A 160 11.58 -20.61 -3.65
N LYS A 161 12.05 -19.95 -4.72
CA LYS A 161 13.26 -19.13 -4.68
C LYS A 161 13.10 -17.92 -3.76
N MET A 162 11.94 -17.25 -3.86
CA MET A 162 11.57 -16.14 -2.98
C MET A 162 11.58 -16.55 -1.50
N ASN A 163 10.92 -17.66 -1.18
CA ASN A 163 10.83 -18.19 0.18
C ASN A 163 12.21 -18.53 0.74
N LYS A 164 13.08 -19.18 -0.06
CA LYS A 164 14.44 -19.55 0.35
C LYS A 164 15.25 -18.35 0.83
N ILE A 165 15.15 -17.21 0.14
CA ILE A 165 15.82 -15.98 0.54
C ILE A 165 15.17 -15.39 1.80
N LEU A 166 13.84 -15.27 1.81
CA LEU A 166 13.11 -14.63 2.91
C LEU A 166 13.18 -15.43 4.21
N GLU A 167 13.33 -16.75 4.17
CA GLU A 167 13.53 -17.58 5.36
C GLU A 167 14.86 -17.35 6.07
N SER A 168 15.86 -16.81 5.36
CA SER A 168 17.19 -16.52 5.90
C SER A 168 17.35 -15.11 6.47
N VAL A 169 16.29 -14.30 6.46
CA VAL A 169 16.37 -12.91 6.93
C VAL A 169 16.62 -12.85 8.44
N SER A 170 17.47 -11.90 8.82
CA SER A 170 17.77 -11.58 10.21
C SER A 170 16.67 -10.72 10.84
N SER A 171 16.72 -10.57 12.16
CA SER A 171 15.73 -9.82 12.94
C SER A 171 15.46 -8.42 12.42
N LYS A 172 16.50 -7.71 11.93
CA LYS A 172 16.42 -6.35 11.39
C LYS A 172 15.49 -6.21 10.18
N ASP A 173 15.25 -7.30 9.44
CA ASP A 173 14.48 -7.31 8.20
C ASP A 173 13.12 -8.03 8.34
N LEU A 174 12.78 -8.51 9.54
CA LEU A 174 11.54 -9.29 9.77
C LEU A 174 10.28 -8.49 9.45
N GLN A 175 10.21 -7.23 9.90
CA GLN A 175 9.06 -6.37 9.62
C GLN A 175 8.88 -6.17 8.10
N LYS A 176 9.98 -5.93 7.39
CA LYS A 176 9.96 -5.76 5.93
C LYS A 176 9.55 -7.04 5.21
N ALA A 177 9.98 -8.20 5.70
CA ALA A 177 9.56 -9.50 5.19
C ALA A 177 8.07 -9.79 5.48
N ALA A 178 7.59 -9.47 6.68
CA ALA A 178 6.17 -9.59 7.04
C ALA A 178 5.29 -8.73 6.12
N ASN A 179 5.65 -7.46 5.93
CA ASN A 179 4.96 -6.54 5.04
C ASN A 179 5.00 -7.01 3.58
N PHE A 180 6.15 -7.55 3.13
CA PHE A 180 6.26 -8.11 1.79
C PHE A 180 5.23 -9.23 1.54
N TYR A 181 5.14 -10.23 2.43
CA TYR A 181 4.17 -11.30 2.27
C TYR A 181 2.75 -10.81 2.43
N TYR A 182 2.51 -9.89 3.37
CA TYR A 182 1.18 -9.30 3.59
C TYR A 182 0.70 -8.57 2.34
N ASP A 183 1.51 -7.71 1.73
CA ASP A 183 1.17 -7.03 0.47
C ASP A 183 0.87 -8.05 -0.65
N LEU A 184 1.65 -9.13 -0.73
CA LEU A 184 1.48 -10.17 -1.73
C LEU A 184 0.17 -10.97 -1.58
N THR A 185 -0.45 -10.96 -0.39
CA THR A 185 -1.79 -11.55 -0.21
C THR A 185 -2.89 -10.81 -0.97
N GLY A 186 -2.69 -9.51 -1.25
CA GLY A 186 -3.70 -8.64 -1.83
C GLY A 186 -4.91 -8.37 -0.93
N ILE A 187 -4.81 -8.60 0.39
CA ILE A 187 -5.89 -8.35 1.36
C ILE A 187 -6.21 -6.86 1.48
N GLU A 188 -5.18 -6.02 1.47
CA GLU A 188 -5.34 -4.56 1.46
C GLU A 188 -4.72 -3.97 0.20
N LEU A 189 -5.44 -3.04 -0.42
CA LEU A 189 -4.87 -2.18 -1.45
C LEU A 189 -4.02 -1.14 -0.72
N SER A 190 -2.69 -1.32 -0.69
CA SER A 190 -1.79 -0.31 -0.13
C SER A 190 -2.00 1.00 -0.89
N ASN A 191 -2.61 1.98 -0.23
CA ASN A 191 -2.92 3.30 -0.79
C ASN A 191 -3.67 3.28 -2.15
N GLY A 192 -4.46 2.23 -2.42
CA GLY A 192 -5.18 2.10 -3.69
C GLY A 192 -4.31 1.66 -4.89
N PHE A 193 -3.05 1.26 -4.67
CA PHE A 193 -2.16 0.75 -5.71
C PHE A 193 -1.90 -0.75 -5.54
N GLU A 194 -1.99 -1.49 -6.65
CA GLU A 194 -1.55 -2.89 -6.69
C GLU A 194 -0.02 -2.92 -6.77
N ARG A 195 0.65 -3.24 -5.66
CA ARG A 195 2.11 -3.43 -5.62
C ARG A 195 2.57 -4.51 -6.61
N PHE A 196 1.74 -5.54 -6.78
CA PHE A 196 2.00 -6.65 -7.68
C PHE A 196 1.02 -6.63 -8.86
N LYS A 197 1.53 -6.73 -10.08
CA LYS A 197 0.71 -6.75 -11.30
C LYS A 197 -0.11 -8.04 -11.39
N ASN A 198 0.47 -9.16 -10.94
CA ASN A 198 -0.18 -10.46 -10.98
C ASN A 198 -0.83 -10.83 -9.64
N LYS A 199 -2.16 -10.97 -9.64
CA LYS A 199 -2.89 -11.52 -8.50
C LYS A 199 -2.66 -13.04 -8.36
N ILE A 200 -2.53 -13.50 -7.12
CA ILE A 200 -2.43 -14.93 -6.81
C ILE A 200 -3.81 -15.57 -6.97
N GLN A 201 -3.98 -16.33 -8.05
CA GLN A 201 -5.24 -17.02 -8.37
C GLN A 201 -5.31 -18.42 -7.73
N ASP A 202 -4.17 -19.09 -7.58
CA ASP A 202 -4.13 -20.43 -7.00
C ASP A 202 -4.39 -20.38 -5.49
N LYS A 203 -5.30 -21.23 -5.02
CA LYS A 203 -5.72 -21.25 -3.62
C LYS A 203 -4.63 -21.78 -2.69
N ASN A 204 -3.81 -22.72 -3.14
CA ASN A 204 -2.72 -23.29 -2.34
C ASN A 204 -1.58 -22.29 -2.21
N ASP A 205 -1.21 -21.63 -3.30
CA ASP A 205 -0.24 -20.53 -3.29
C ASP A 205 -0.71 -19.40 -2.37
N LYS A 206 -1.97 -18.95 -2.52
CA LYS A 206 -2.54 -17.90 -1.65
C LYS A 206 -2.48 -18.32 -0.18
N ARG A 207 -2.87 -19.56 0.13
CA ARG A 207 -2.81 -20.09 1.50
C ARG A 207 -1.38 -20.17 2.02
N MET A 208 -0.41 -20.56 1.20
CA MET A 208 1.02 -20.57 1.57
C MET A 208 1.50 -19.15 1.89
N ILE A 209 1.24 -18.17 1.02
CA ILE A 209 1.64 -16.77 1.21
C ILE A 209 1.02 -16.19 2.49
N VAL A 210 -0.28 -16.41 2.72
CA VAL A 210 -0.97 -15.97 3.96
C VAL A 210 -0.33 -16.60 5.21
N ASN A 211 0.00 -17.89 5.17
CA ASN A 211 0.71 -18.54 6.28
C ASN A 211 2.12 -17.98 6.50
N LYS A 212 2.85 -17.65 5.43
CA LYS A 212 4.17 -16.99 5.54
C LYS A 212 4.03 -15.60 6.15
N ALA A 213 3.09 -14.78 5.67
CA ALA A 213 2.80 -13.47 6.24
C ALA A 213 2.55 -13.56 7.75
N LEU A 214 1.68 -14.49 8.16
CA LEU A 214 1.37 -14.70 9.57
C LEU A 214 2.60 -15.13 10.38
N LYS A 215 3.40 -16.08 9.85
CA LYS A 215 4.62 -16.56 10.51
C LYS A 215 5.63 -15.43 10.74
N PHE A 216 5.88 -14.60 9.73
CA PHE A 216 6.83 -13.49 9.83
C PHE A 216 6.33 -12.39 10.75
N LEU A 217 5.05 -12.03 10.67
CA LEU A 217 4.42 -11.04 11.55
C LEU A 217 4.48 -11.48 13.02
N GLN A 218 4.16 -12.74 13.31
CA GLN A 218 4.24 -13.28 14.68
C GLN A 218 5.67 -13.33 15.22
N ARG A 219 6.64 -13.66 14.36
CA ARG A 219 8.05 -13.66 14.72
C ARG A 219 8.54 -12.24 15.04
N GLU A 220 8.16 -11.26 14.23
CA GLU A 220 8.47 -9.85 14.44
C GLU A 220 7.92 -9.34 15.78
N ILE A 221 6.63 -9.59 16.07
CA ILE A 221 6.00 -9.22 17.34
C ILE A 221 6.70 -9.90 18.54
N ALA A 222 7.08 -11.17 18.40
CA ALA A 222 7.77 -11.91 19.45
C ALA A 222 9.19 -11.37 19.72
N GLU A 223 9.90 -10.91 18.68
CA GLU A 223 11.27 -10.42 18.78
C GLU A 223 11.35 -8.94 19.22
N ASP A 224 10.40 -8.07 18.83
CA ASP A 224 10.43 -6.65 19.18
C ASP A 224 10.22 -6.38 20.68
N LYS A 225 9.60 -7.34 21.41
CA LYS A 225 9.25 -7.25 22.85
C LYS A 225 8.40 -6.03 23.24
N LYS A 226 8.01 -5.19 22.29
CA LYS A 226 7.11 -4.06 22.47
C LYS A 226 5.67 -4.54 22.53
N GLU A 227 4.80 -3.66 23.02
CA GLU A 227 3.37 -3.87 22.93
C GLU A 227 2.95 -3.94 21.46
N ILE A 228 2.12 -4.94 21.12
CA ILE A 228 1.57 -5.10 19.77
C ILE A 228 0.84 -3.84 19.33
N THR A 229 1.14 -3.37 18.11
CA THR A 229 0.44 -2.21 17.54
C THR A 229 -0.96 -2.61 17.06
N GLU A 230 -1.85 -1.63 16.93
CA GLU A 230 -3.18 -1.87 16.35
C GLU A 230 -3.07 -2.43 14.92
N GLU A 231 -2.12 -1.93 14.13
CA GLU A 231 -1.86 -2.38 12.76
C GLU A 231 -1.47 -3.87 12.73
N GLN A 232 -0.45 -4.27 13.50
CA GLN A 232 0.00 -5.66 13.60
C GLN A 232 -1.14 -6.59 14.06
N LEU A 233 -1.96 -6.13 15.01
CA LEU A 233 -3.12 -6.86 15.49
C LEU A 233 -4.15 -7.10 14.38
N LEU A 234 -4.53 -6.04 13.66
CA LEU A 234 -5.53 -6.11 12.60
C LEU A 234 -5.01 -6.92 11.40
N GLN A 235 -3.73 -6.78 11.04
CA GLN A 235 -3.09 -7.61 10.01
C GLN A 235 -3.18 -9.10 10.36
N GLN A 236 -2.85 -9.49 11.59
CA GLN A 236 -3.02 -10.89 12.04
C GLN A 236 -4.47 -11.37 11.93
N ALA A 237 -5.43 -10.55 12.37
CA ALA A 237 -6.84 -10.91 12.31
C ALA A 237 -7.35 -11.07 10.86
N LYS A 238 -6.90 -10.21 9.93
CA LYS A 238 -7.19 -10.29 8.50
C LYS A 238 -6.59 -11.54 7.87
N LEU A 239 -5.34 -11.88 8.20
CA LEU A 239 -4.70 -13.11 7.75
C LEU A 239 -5.45 -14.36 8.24
N TYR A 240 -5.88 -14.39 9.52
CA TYR A 240 -6.72 -15.48 10.01
C TYR A 240 -8.08 -15.54 9.31
N ARG A 241 -8.67 -14.40 8.94
CA ARG A 241 -9.92 -14.35 8.18
C ARG A 241 -9.76 -14.99 6.80
N GLU A 242 -8.69 -14.68 6.08
CA GLU A 242 -8.36 -15.31 4.79
C GLU A 242 -8.18 -16.83 4.90
N LEU A 243 -7.67 -17.31 6.04
CA LEU A 243 -7.54 -18.75 6.31
C LEU A 243 -8.84 -19.40 6.81
N GLY A 244 -9.92 -18.64 7.05
CA GLY A 244 -11.17 -19.14 7.63
C GLY A 244 -11.07 -19.45 9.14
N GLU A 245 -10.03 -18.98 9.83
CA GLU A 245 -9.65 -19.35 11.19
C GLU A 245 -10.38 -18.51 12.26
N LYS A 246 -11.73 -18.54 12.24
CA LYS A 246 -12.59 -17.70 13.10
C LYS A 246 -12.29 -17.84 14.59
N THR A 247 -11.96 -19.04 15.06
CA THR A 247 -11.65 -19.30 16.47
C THR A 247 -10.32 -18.67 16.89
N LYS A 248 -9.34 -18.55 15.97
CA LYS A 248 -8.07 -17.88 16.25
C LYS A 248 -8.26 -16.36 16.36
N ILE A 249 -9.13 -15.78 15.54
CA ILE A 249 -9.55 -14.37 15.65
C ILE A 249 -10.17 -14.10 17.03
N ASP A 250 -11.12 -14.95 17.45
CA ASP A 250 -11.78 -14.79 18.76
C ASP A 250 -10.77 -14.85 19.92
N ARG A 251 -9.82 -15.78 19.87
CA ARG A 251 -8.75 -15.89 20.89
C ARG A 251 -7.79 -14.71 20.85
N LEU A 252 -7.46 -14.22 19.66
CA LEU A 252 -6.59 -13.05 19.47
C LEU A 252 -7.22 -11.83 20.16
N PHE A 253 -8.51 -11.60 19.95
CA PHE A 253 -9.20 -10.43 20.50
C PHE A 253 -9.63 -10.56 21.96
N ALA A 254 -9.74 -11.78 22.50
CA ALA A 254 -10.14 -11.99 23.89
C ALA A 254 -9.10 -11.51 24.91
N LYS A 255 -7.81 -11.44 24.52
CA LYS A 255 -6.69 -11.10 25.41
C LYS A 255 -6.26 -9.63 25.33
N LEU A 256 -6.95 -8.81 24.56
CA LEU A 256 -6.51 -7.45 24.27
C LEU A 256 -6.92 -6.44 25.35
N ASP A 257 -6.09 -5.41 25.47
CA ASP A 257 -6.43 -4.20 26.20
C ASP A 257 -7.65 -3.50 25.57
N LYS A 258 -8.40 -2.80 26.42
CA LYS A 258 -9.62 -2.08 26.08
C LYS A 258 -9.40 -1.03 24.98
N LYS A 259 -8.19 -0.47 24.88
CA LYS A 259 -7.85 0.53 23.86
C LYS A 259 -8.08 0.04 22.43
N TYR A 260 -7.98 -1.27 22.18
CA TYR A 260 -8.19 -1.86 20.85
C TYR A 260 -9.65 -2.25 20.55
N TYR A 261 -10.58 -2.14 21.51
CA TYR A 261 -11.94 -2.65 21.33
C TYR A 261 -12.73 -1.90 20.25
N LYS A 262 -12.43 -0.62 20.00
CA LYS A 262 -13.02 0.14 18.87
C LYS A 262 -12.59 -0.48 17.54
N ALA A 263 -11.28 -0.68 17.33
CA ALA A 263 -10.74 -1.29 16.13
C ALA A 263 -11.27 -2.72 15.90
N VAL A 264 -11.39 -3.52 16.97
CA VAL A 264 -11.98 -4.86 16.91
C VAL A 264 -13.46 -4.82 16.48
N SER A 265 -14.22 -3.84 16.97
CA SER A 265 -15.62 -3.65 16.57
C SER A 265 -15.73 -3.34 15.07
N LEU A 266 -14.91 -2.42 14.57
CA LEU A 266 -14.85 -2.07 13.15
C LEU A 266 -14.40 -3.25 12.28
N PHE A 267 -13.41 -4.02 12.73
CA PHE A 267 -12.98 -5.24 12.04
C PHE A 267 -14.15 -6.20 11.81
N TYR A 268 -14.97 -6.47 12.83
CA TYR A 268 -16.13 -7.36 12.69
C TYR A 268 -17.22 -6.79 11.78
N MET A 269 -17.32 -5.47 11.66
CA MET A 269 -18.23 -4.81 10.72
C MET A 269 -17.70 -4.79 9.28
N ASP A 270 -16.42 -5.07 9.08
CA ASP A 270 -15.73 -4.93 7.79
C ASP A 270 -15.76 -3.48 7.26
N GLU A 271 -15.64 -2.50 8.15
CA GLU A 271 -15.75 -1.07 7.81
C GLU A 271 -14.47 -0.29 8.12
N PRO A 272 -14.12 0.73 7.32
CA PRO A 272 -13.12 1.72 7.68
C PRO A 272 -13.65 2.67 8.76
N GLU A 273 -12.77 3.10 9.68
CA GLU A 273 -13.14 3.97 10.81
C GLU A 273 -13.83 5.27 10.37
N ASN A 274 -13.35 5.88 9.27
CA ASN A 274 -13.82 7.19 8.82
C ASN A 274 -14.98 7.15 7.82
N PHE A 275 -15.45 5.95 7.42
CA PHE A 275 -16.55 5.81 6.45
C PHE A 275 -17.54 4.73 6.90
N LEU A 276 -18.18 4.94 8.06
CA LEU A 276 -19.22 4.03 8.55
C LEU A 276 -20.41 3.96 7.59
N GLY A 277 -21.01 2.78 7.49
CA GLY A 277 -22.05 2.46 6.51
C GLY A 277 -21.50 2.07 5.13
N TYR A 278 -20.16 2.09 4.97
CA TYR A 278 -19.46 1.50 3.85
C TYR A 278 -18.64 0.29 4.30
N VAL A 279 -18.59 -0.75 3.47
CA VAL A 279 -17.82 -1.98 3.74
C VAL A 279 -16.64 -2.12 2.78
N TYR A 280 -15.57 -2.81 3.19
CA TYR A 280 -14.45 -3.07 2.28
C TYR A 280 -14.86 -3.98 1.11
N ASN A 281 -15.73 -4.96 1.34
CA ASN A 281 -16.19 -5.88 0.31
C ASN A 281 -17.71 -6.15 0.41
N GLU A 282 -18.49 -5.60 -0.53
CA GLU A 282 -19.95 -5.81 -0.55
C GLU A 282 -20.36 -7.24 -0.90
N GLN A 283 -19.45 -8.03 -1.49
CA GLN A 283 -19.68 -9.43 -1.83
C GLN A 283 -19.49 -10.38 -0.62
N SER A 284 -18.89 -9.88 0.47
CA SER A 284 -18.60 -10.67 1.68
C SER A 284 -18.97 -9.90 2.94
N LEU A 285 -20.26 -9.61 3.10
CA LEU A 285 -20.78 -8.86 4.24
C LEU A 285 -20.63 -9.61 5.57
N SER A 286 -20.40 -8.85 6.63
CA SER A 286 -20.44 -9.36 8.00
C SER A 286 -21.76 -10.07 8.31
N THR A 287 -21.63 -11.26 8.89
CA THR A 287 -22.75 -12.05 9.38
C THR A 287 -23.41 -11.42 10.62
N ASN A 288 -24.64 -11.83 10.93
CA ASN A 288 -25.34 -11.40 12.16
C ASN A 288 -24.54 -11.70 13.44
N ASN A 289 -23.78 -12.79 13.44
CA ASN A 289 -22.90 -13.14 14.55
C ASN A 289 -21.73 -12.14 14.68
N GLU A 290 -21.09 -11.77 13.56
CA GLU A 290 -20.00 -10.78 13.56
C GLU A 290 -20.49 -9.39 13.97
N LEU A 291 -21.66 -8.96 13.47
CA LEU A 291 -22.28 -7.70 13.91
C LEU A 291 -22.62 -7.71 15.41
N THR A 292 -23.05 -8.86 15.95
CA THR A 292 -23.29 -9.01 17.39
C THR A 292 -21.98 -8.95 18.18
N LYS A 293 -20.90 -9.58 17.69
CA LYS A 293 -19.56 -9.45 18.29
C LYS A 293 -19.08 -8.00 18.28
N SER A 294 -19.27 -7.28 17.16
CA SER A 294 -18.97 -5.85 17.08
C SER A 294 -19.67 -5.07 18.20
N ILE A 295 -20.98 -5.27 18.38
CA ILE A 295 -21.76 -4.63 19.45
C ILE A 295 -21.20 -4.96 20.84
N ASN A 296 -20.82 -6.21 21.09
CA ASN A 296 -20.28 -6.61 22.39
C ASN A 296 -18.94 -5.91 22.72
N TYR A 297 -18.10 -5.66 21.71
CA TYR A 297 -16.85 -4.93 21.91
C TYR A 297 -17.09 -3.42 22.09
N ILE A 298 -17.94 -2.82 21.26
CA ILE A 298 -18.22 -1.38 21.37
C ILE A 298 -18.98 -1.03 22.66
N ASP A 299 -19.80 -1.94 23.19
CA ASP A 299 -20.45 -1.77 24.49
C ASP A 299 -19.44 -1.65 25.64
N LYS A 300 -18.33 -2.40 25.58
CA LYS A 300 -17.24 -2.29 26.56
C LYS A 300 -16.53 -0.93 26.46
N VAL A 301 -16.35 -0.41 25.24
CA VAL A 301 -15.78 0.93 25.00
C VAL A 301 -16.69 1.99 25.63
N ILE A 302 -17.99 1.96 25.32
CA ILE A 302 -18.97 2.91 25.85
C ILE A 302 -19.02 2.86 27.38
N ALA A 303 -19.06 1.67 27.98
CA ALA A 303 -19.09 1.53 29.44
C ALA A 303 -17.82 2.09 30.10
N ASN A 304 -16.66 1.93 29.47
CA ASN A 304 -15.41 2.52 29.95
C ASN A 304 -15.45 4.05 29.87
N LEU A 305 -15.88 4.60 28.73
CA LEU A 305 -16.01 6.04 28.52
C LEU A 305 -17.02 6.67 29.47
N ASP A 306 -18.17 6.03 29.73
CA ASP A 306 -19.16 6.49 30.70
C ASP A 306 -18.56 6.64 32.11
N ASN A 307 -17.73 5.69 32.53
CA ASN A 307 -17.05 5.75 33.83
C ASN A 307 -16.01 6.87 33.87
N GLU A 308 -15.24 7.03 32.81
CA GLU A 308 -14.21 8.06 32.73
C GLU A 308 -14.81 9.48 32.63
N ILE A 309 -15.90 9.66 31.90
CA ILE A 309 -16.67 10.91 31.84
C ILE A 309 -17.16 11.30 33.24
N LYS A 310 -17.71 10.36 34.01
CA LYS A 310 -18.14 10.61 35.40
C LYS A 310 -16.97 11.06 36.28
N LYS A 311 -15.77 10.50 36.08
CA LYS A 311 -14.56 10.93 36.81
C LYS A 311 -14.14 12.34 36.42
N SER A 312 -14.04 12.63 35.12
CA SER A 312 -13.65 13.96 34.60
C SER A 312 -14.63 15.05 35.02
N GLN A 313 -15.93 14.74 35.11
CA GLN A 313 -16.93 15.66 35.65
C GLN A 313 -16.66 16.01 37.12
N LYS A 314 -16.31 15.02 37.96
CA LYS A 314 -15.99 15.24 39.37
C LYS A 314 -14.70 16.04 39.56
N SER A 315 -13.69 15.78 38.73
CA SER A 315 -12.40 16.50 38.79
C SER A 315 -12.41 17.87 38.11
N LYS A 316 -13.53 18.28 37.48
CA LYS A 316 -13.68 19.53 36.72
C LYS A 316 -12.65 19.69 35.58
N ASP A 317 -12.19 18.57 35.03
CA ASP A 317 -11.30 18.55 33.86
C ASP A 317 -12.13 18.62 32.57
N TYR A 318 -12.51 19.84 32.19
CA TYR A 318 -13.43 20.08 31.09
C TYR A 318 -12.85 19.76 29.70
N ALA A 319 -11.53 19.88 29.52
CA ALA A 319 -10.88 19.57 28.25
C ALA A 319 -10.93 18.06 27.96
N THR A 320 -10.50 17.24 28.93
CA THR A 320 -10.58 15.79 28.85
C THR A 320 -12.03 15.31 28.78
N LEU A 321 -12.93 15.96 29.53
CA LEU A 321 -14.36 15.64 29.47
C LEU A 321 -14.93 15.80 28.05
N LYS A 322 -14.57 16.88 27.36
CA LYS A 322 -15.03 17.12 25.98
C LYS A 322 -14.54 16.02 25.04
N GLN A 323 -13.24 15.70 25.05
CA GLN A 323 -12.66 14.64 24.22
C GLN A 323 -13.34 13.29 24.46
N ARG A 324 -13.56 12.89 25.72
CA ARG A 324 -14.20 11.60 26.04
C ARG A 324 -15.66 11.53 25.58
N ARG A 325 -16.38 12.66 25.58
CA ARG A 325 -17.75 12.72 25.03
C ARG A 325 -17.77 12.56 23.52
N GLU A 326 -16.81 13.19 22.83
CA GLU A 326 -16.60 13.01 21.38
C GLU A 326 -16.33 11.53 21.05
N GLU A 327 -15.36 10.90 21.73
CA GLU A 327 -15.05 9.46 21.57
C GLU A 327 -16.25 8.54 21.87
N ARG A 328 -17.09 8.93 22.83
CA ARG A 328 -18.32 8.20 23.16
C ARG A 328 -19.37 8.35 22.07
N GLY A 329 -19.48 9.52 21.45
CA GLY A 329 -20.34 9.77 20.31
C GLY A 329 -19.99 8.86 19.13
N ASP A 330 -18.69 8.74 18.79
CA ASP A 330 -18.20 7.80 17.77
C ASP A 330 -18.60 6.36 18.08
N ALA A 331 -18.37 5.91 19.32
CA ALA A 331 -18.69 4.55 19.73
C ALA A 331 -20.20 4.25 19.65
N LEU A 332 -21.04 5.24 20.00
CA LEU A 332 -22.50 5.12 19.84
C LEU A 332 -22.91 5.07 18.36
N LEU A 333 -22.24 5.82 17.49
CA LEU A 333 -22.51 5.78 16.05
C LEU A 333 -22.20 4.41 15.45
N ILE A 334 -21.03 3.83 15.78
CA ILE A 334 -20.65 2.46 15.41
C ILE A 334 -21.71 1.46 15.88
N LYS A 335 -22.15 1.58 17.15
CA LYS A 335 -23.20 0.71 17.71
C LYS A 335 -24.54 0.86 17.00
N ALA A 336 -24.94 2.08 16.64
CA ALA A 336 -26.17 2.35 15.91
C ALA A 336 -26.13 1.69 14.53
N GLU A 337 -25.00 1.84 13.82
CA GLU A 337 -24.77 1.25 12.51
C GLU A 337 -24.84 -0.28 12.54
N ALA A 338 -24.16 -0.93 13.50
CA ALA A 338 -24.26 -2.37 13.67
C ALA A 338 -25.70 -2.85 13.94
N ASN A 339 -26.49 -2.11 14.74
CA ASN A 339 -27.89 -2.44 14.98
C ASN A 339 -28.78 -2.20 13.74
N ARG A 340 -28.48 -1.16 12.94
CA ARG A 340 -29.15 -0.90 11.65
C ARG A 340 -28.95 -2.05 10.68
N ARG A 341 -27.71 -2.51 10.50
CA ARG A 341 -27.36 -3.66 9.63
C ARG A 341 -28.00 -4.97 10.10
N LEU A 342 -28.18 -5.14 11.41
CA LEU A 342 -28.95 -6.25 11.99
C LEU A 342 -30.48 -6.14 11.81
N GLY A 343 -30.98 -5.07 11.20
CA GLY A 343 -32.43 -4.80 11.08
C GLY A 343 -33.11 -4.37 12.38
N LYS A 344 -32.34 -4.09 13.44
CA LYS A 344 -32.85 -3.67 14.76
C LYS A 344 -33.10 -2.17 14.81
N PHE A 345 -33.91 -1.65 13.86
CA PHE A 345 -34.08 -0.21 13.62
C PHE A 345 -34.54 0.57 14.86
N ASN A 346 -35.50 0.06 15.63
CA ASN A 346 -35.96 0.74 16.85
C ASN A 346 -34.83 0.90 17.90
N LYS A 347 -33.90 -0.05 17.96
CA LYS A 347 -32.74 0.02 18.85
C LYS A 347 -31.70 1.00 18.29
N ALA A 348 -31.44 0.93 16.98
CA ALA A 348 -30.54 1.87 16.30
C ALA A 348 -31.01 3.32 16.45
N GLU A 349 -32.32 3.58 16.29
CA GLU A 349 -32.94 4.90 16.44
C GLU A 349 -32.80 5.44 17.87
N LYS A 350 -33.03 4.62 18.89
CA LYS A 350 -32.81 5.01 20.29
C LYS A 350 -31.35 5.39 20.55
N ILE A 351 -30.40 4.65 19.98
CA ILE A 351 -28.96 4.90 20.15
C ILE A 351 -28.57 6.19 19.46
N ILE A 352 -28.92 6.37 18.18
CA ILE A 352 -28.49 7.54 17.40
C ILE A 352 -29.08 8.84 17.94
N ASN A 353 -30.31 8.81 18.47
CA ASN A 353 -30.95 9.97 19.11
C ASN A 353 -30.37 10.27 20.51
N SER A 354 -29.53 9.41 21.07
CA SER A 354 -28.84 9.65 22.35
C SER A 354 -27.49 10.38 22.21
N ILE A 355 -27.02 10.59 20.97
CA ILE A 355 -25.80 11.33 20.67
C ILE A 355 -26.13 12.83 20.68
N SER A 356 -25.37 13.63 21.44
CA SER A 356 -25.65 15.07 21.55
C SER A 356 -25.13 15.83 20.34
N GLU A 357 -25.82 16.90 19.91
CA GLU A 357 -25.42 17.73 18.76
C GLU A 357 -24.03 18.38 18.92
N GLN A 358 -23.64 18.66 20.17
CA GLN A 358 -22.32 19.20 20.50
C GLN A 358 -21.20 18.17 20.34
N ASP A 359 -21.52 16.88 20.48
CA ASP A 359 -20.57 15.80 20.23
C ASP A 359 -20.50 15.48 18.72
N ILE A 360 -21.54 15.80 17.94
CA ILE A 360 -21.65 15.55 16.49
C ILE A 360 -20.78 16.49 15.65
N THR A 361 -20.55 17.73 16.09
CA THR A 361 -19.89 18.79 15.30
C THR A 361 -18.41 18.53 14.97
N LYS A 362 -17.84 17.44 15.49
CA LYS A 362 -16.52 16.91 15.09
C LYS A 362 -16.56 15.48 14.58
N ILE A 363 -17.67 14.79 14.74
CA ILE A 363 -17.98 13.58 13.98
C ILE A 363 -18.25 14.06 12.55
N ASN A 364 -17.89 13.27 11.54
CA ASN A 364 -18.23 13.62 10.16
C ASN A 364 -19.77 13.76 10.05
N GLU A 365 -20.29 15.00 10.07
CA GLU A 365 -21.73 15.30 10.16
C GLU A 365 -22.51 14.62 9.02
N SER A 366 -21.87 14.50 7.86
CA SER A 366 -22.40 13.77 6.71
C SER A 366 -22.64 12.30 7.02
N MET A 367 -21.68 11.64 7.69
CA MET A 367 -21.80 10.25 8.12
C MET A 367 -22.92 10.05 9.14
N PHE A 368 -22.99 10.92 10.16
CA PHE A 368 -24.06 10.87 11.16
C PHE A 368 -25.44 11.01 10.50
N ASN A 369 -25.63 12.03 9.67
CA ASN A 369 -26.89 12.30 8.98
C ASN A 369 -27.26 11.18 8.00
N GLY A 370 -26.29 10.62 7.30
CA GLY A 370 -26.47 9.47 6.40
C GLY A 370 -27.01 8.25 7.15
N ILE A 371 -26.36 7.85 8.25
CA ILE A 371 -26.80 6.70 9.06
C ILE A 371 -28.19 6.98 9.66
N LYS A 372 -28.45 8.20 10.15
CA LYS A 372 -29.76 8.60 10.69
C LYS A 372 -30.87 8.47 9.65
N GLN A 373 -30.62 8.90 8.41
CA GLN A 373 -31.58 8.76 7.31
C GLN A 373 -31.81 7.29 6.94
N GLN A 374 -30.74 6.48 6.90
CA GLN A 374 -30.85 5.04 6.61
C GLN A 374 -31.64 4.29 7.70
N ILE A 375 -31.46 4.65 8.98
CA ILE A 375 -32.27 4.10 10.09
C ILE A 375 -33.74 4.47 9.91
N LYS A 376 -34.06 5.75 9.66
CA LYS A 376 -35.45 6.22 9.47
C LYS A 376 -36.15 5.53 8.30
N SER A 377 -35.42 5.32 7.19
CA SER A 377 -35.92 4.62 6.01
C SER A 377 -35.92 3.09 6.15
N LYS A 378 -35.53 2.55 7.32
CA LYS A 378 -35.40 1.11 7.57
C LYS A 378 -34.53 0.39 6.53
N ASN A 379 -33.50 1.09 6.05
CA ASN A 379 -32.54 0.54 5.10
C ASN A 379 -31.42 -0.15 5.87
N SER A 380 -31.19 -1.44 5.63
CA SER A 380 -30.07 -2.22 6.21
C SER A 380 -28.92 -2.44 5.23
N LYS A 381 -29.04 -1.98 3.98
CA LYS A 381 -28.01 -2.16 2.95
C LYS A 381 -26.76 -1.33 3.28
N VAL A 382 -25.63 -1.79 2.77
CA VAL A 382 -24.34 -1.11 2.81
C VAL A 382 -23.82 -0.95 1.38
N VAL A 383 -22.85 -0.06 1.20
CA VAL A 383 -22.20 0.20 -0.10
C VAL A 383 -20.72 -0.15 0.03
N GLN A 384 -20.09 -0.70 -1.01
CA GLN A 384 -18.65 -0.89 -0.97
C GLN A 384 -17.90 0.45 -0.90
N TYR A 385 -16.94 0.54 0.00
CA TYR A 385 -15.98 1.64 0.03
C TYR A 385 -15.03 1.54 -1.15
N ILE A 386 -15.01 2.57 -1.99
CA ILE A 386 -14.05 2.73 -3.07
C ILE A 386 -13.08 3.83 -2.66
N PRO A 387 -11.83 3.51 -2.27
CA PRO A 387 -10.86 4.54 -1.94
C PRO A 387 -10.64 5.46 -3.15
N PRO A 388 -10.54 6.79 -2.95
CA PRO A 388 -10.27 7.70 -4.04
C PRO A 388 -8.95 7.30 -4.72
N LYS A 389 -8.98 7.10 -6.04
CA LYS A 389 -7.75 6.93 -6.83
C LYS A 389 -6.98 8.23 -6.77
N ILE A 390 -5.83 8.23 -6.09
CA ILE A 390 -4.88 9.34 -6.17
C ILE A 390 -4.26 9.27 -7.57
N MET A 391 -4.79 10.05 -8.51
CA MET A 391 -4.16 10.26 -9.81
C MET A 391 -3.01 11.23 -9.59
N TYR A 392 -1.77 10.74 -9.76
CA TYR A 392 -0.55 11.55 -9.76
C TYR A 392 -0.29 12.15 -11.13
#